data_AF-A0A1T4L514-F1
#
_entry.id   AF-A0A1T4L514-F1
#
_cell.length_a   1.000
_cell.length_b   1.000
_cell.length_c   1.000
_cell.angle_alpha   90.00
_cell.angle_beta   90.00
_cell.angle_gamma   90.00
#
_symmetry.space_group_name_H-M   'P 1'
#
loop_
_entity.id
_entity.type
_entity.pdbx_description
1 polymer ?
#
loop_
_entity_poly.entity_id
_entity_poly.type
_entity_poly.pdbx_seq_one_letter_code
_entity_poly.pdbx_strand_id
1 'polypeptide(L)'
;MGERWLQQLNRRRHDLFNYLQMLSGYLQMGDLEAVRRQLSNLQRTLEEESHLCRLGQPDLVLALLELKQWAQAQEHELEIVCAGQPQPRAALALVAFLEGLCQQGRLPTGEDSMLFLQASGPGLRLSWQPAPVGMETGLAGAYYIAEDGALIWEYPGRDKSVSG
;
A
#
# COMPACT_ATOMS: atom_id res chain seq x y z
N MET A 1 1.65 -14.81 13.41
CA MET A 1 1.34 -13.36 13.54
C MET A 1 2.46 -12.60 14.23
N GLY A 2 2.89 -12.98 15.46
CA GLY A 2 3.93 -12.25 16.20
C GLY A 2 5.30 -12.16 15.50
N GLU A 3 5.73 -13.21 14.80
CA GLU A 3 7.03 -13.21 14.11
C GLU A 3 7.10 -12.23 12.94
N ARG A 4 6.05 -12.13 12.11
CA ARG A 4 6.01 -11.16 10.99
C ARG A 4 6.06 -9.72 11.51
N TRP A 5 5.32 -9.43 12.58
CA TRP A 5 5.37 -8.12 13.24
C TRP A 5 6.77 -7.82 13.78
N LEU A 6 7.44 -8.77 14.43
CA LEU A 6 8.81 -8.60 14.91
C LEU A 6 9.80 -8.35 13.77
N GLN A 7 9.66 -9.08 12.65
CA GLN A 7 10.47 -8.85 11.46
C GLN A 7 10.25 -7.44 10.89
N GLN A 8 8.98 -7.03 10.78
CA GLN A 8 8.62 -5.69 10.31
C GLN A 8 9.20 -4.59 11.21
N LEU A 9 9.12 -4.76 12.53
CA LEU A 9 9.69 -3.84 13.51
C LEU A 9 11.22 -3.76 13.43
N ASN A 10 11.89 -4.92 13.33
CA ASN A 10 13.34 -4.98 13.21
C ASN A 10 13.83 -4.28 11.93
N ARG A 11 13.13 -4.48 10.81
CA ARG A 11 13.41 -3.79 9.56
C ARG A 11 13.18 -2.30 9.67
N ARG A 12 12.04 -1.88 10.22
CA ARG A 12 11.74 -0.45 10.42
C ARG A 12 12.81 0.23 11.27
N ARG A 13 13.29 -0.44 12.32
CA ARG A 13 14.39 0.06 13.14
C ARG A 13 15.68 0.22 12.33
N HIS A 14 16.03 -0.77 11.51
CA HIS A 14 17.20 -0.70 10.62
C HIS A 14 17.10 0.47 9.63
N ASP A 15 15.94 0.66 8.99
CA ASP A 15 15.75 1.73 8.02
C ASP A 15 15.85 3.12 8.68
N LEU A 16 15.32 3.27 9.89
CA LEU A 16 15.48 4.49 10.68
C LEU A 16 16.95 4.76 11.03
N PHE A 17 17.71 3.72 11.39
CA PHE A 17 19.16 3.88 11.62
C PHE A 17 19.89 4.34 10.35
N ASN A 18 19.54 3.79 9.18
CA ASN A 18 20.12 4.23 7.91
C ASN A 18 19.77 5.69 7.59
N TYR A 19 18.53 6.11 7.85
CA TYR A 19 18.13 7.52 7.72
C TYR A 19 18.97 8.43 8.62
N LEU A 20 19.17 8.05 9.88
CA LEU A 20 20.00 8.83 10.82
C LEU A 20 21.46 8.91 10.37
N GLN A 21 22.00 7.84 9.81
CA GLN A 21 23.35 7.82 9.24
C GLN A 21 23.47 8.78 8.05
N MET A 22 22.51 8.74 7.10
CA MET A 22 22.48 9.66 5.96
C MET A 22 22.39 11.12 6.40
N LEU A 23 21.49 11.44 7.33
CA LEU A 23 21.35 12.78 7.88
C LEU A 23 22.65 13.26 8.54
N SER A 24 23.30 12.39 9.31
CA SER A 24 24.60 12.71 9.93
C SER A 24 25.67 12.99 8.87
N GLY A 25 25.70 12.23 7.78
CA GLY A 25 26.60 12.46 6.66
C GLY A 25 26.38 13.82 5.99
N TYR A 26 25.12 14.16 5.65
CA TYR A 26 24.80 15.46 5.05
C TYR A 26 25.10 16.64 5.98
N LEU A 27 24.84 16.49 7.29
CA LEU A 27 25.19 17.50 8.29
C LEU A 27 26.70 17.74 8.37
N GLN A 28 27.51 16.68 8.34
CA GLN A 28 28.97 16.79 8.35
C GLN A 28 29.51 17.50 7.09
N MET A 29 28.84 17.34 5.95
CA MET A 29 29.16 18.02 4.70
C MET A 29 28.64 19.47 4.64
N GLY A 30 27.82 19.89 5.61
CA GLY A 30 27.15 21.19 5.61
C GLY A 30 26.01 21.30 4.58
N ASP A 31 25.56 20.20 3.98
CA ASP A 31 24.48 20.19 2.99
C ASP A 31 23.11 20.20 3.67
N LEU A 32 22.73 21.39 4.16
CA LEU A 32 21.46 21.59 4.86
C LEU A 32 20.24 21.40 3.95
N GLU A 33 20.39 21.58 2.63
CA GLU A 33 19.30 21.31 1.69
C GLU A 33 19.01 19.82 1.60
N ALA A 34 20.04 18.98 1.50
CA ALA A 34 19.86 17.53 1.52
C ALA A 34 19.26 17.06 2.85
N VAL A 35 19.70 17.59 3.98
CA VAL A 35 19.11 17.32 5.31
C VAL A 35 17.61 17.63 5.30
N ARG A 36 17.22 18.82 4.82
CA ARG A 36 15.81 19.24 4.76
C ARG A 36 14.98 18.33 3.85
N ARG A 37 15.50 17.95 2.69
CA ARG A 37 14.84 17.00 1.77
C ARG A 37 14.62 15.65 2.45
N GLN A 38 15.65 15.09 3.09
CA GLN A 38 15.57 13.78 3.75
C GLN A 38 14.61 13.79 4.94
N LEU A 39 14.59 14.86 5.74
CA LEU A 39 13.62 15.01 6.84
C LEU A 39 12.18 15.08 6.31
N SER A 40 11.95 15.83 5.23
CA SER A 40 10.62 15.95 4.63
C SER A 40 10.13 14.60 4.09
N ASN A 41 11.02 13.82 3.45
CA ASN A 41 10.72 12.47 2.99
C ASN A 41 10.37 11.54 4.15
N LEU A 42 11.16 11.55 5.23
CA LEU A 42 10.90 10.73 6.41
C LEU A 42 9.56 11.09 7.08
N GLN A 43 9.25 12.39 7.18
CA GLN A 43 7.95 12.87 7.69
C GLN A 43 6.79 12.32 6.86
N ARG A 44 6.85 12.47 5.53
CA ARG A 44 5.84 11.93 4.61
C ARG A 44 5.65 10.42 4.80
N THR A 45 6.73 9.65 4.87
CA THR A 45 6.65 8.20 5.12
C THR A 45 6.00 7.87 6.45
N LEU A 46 6.33 8.59 7.53
CA LEU A 46 5.74 8.36 8.85
C LEU A 46 4.26 8.75 8.91
N GLU A 47 3.87 9.80 8.19
CA GLU A 47 2.47 10.20 8.05
C GLU A 47 1.66 9.14 7.31
N GLU A 48 2.15 8.65 6.17
CA GLU A 48 1.55 7.54 5.43
C GLU A 48 1.37 6.28 6.32
N GLU A 49 2.42 5.88 7.05
CA GLU A 49 2.35 4.76 7.99
C GLU A 49 1.32 5.00 9.11
N SER A 50 1.23 6.23 9.63
CA SER A 50 0.22 6.61 10.62
C SER A 50 -1.19 6.46 10.05
N HIS A 51 -1.41 6.88 8.80
CA HIS A 51 -2.69 6.72 8.11
C HIS A 51 -3.08 5.26 7.94
N LEU A 52 -2.14 4.40 7.56
CA LEU A 52 -2.37 2.95 7.48
C LEU A 52 -2.75 2.38 8.85
N CYS A 53 -2.03 2.74 9.91
CA CYS A 53 -2.32 2.27 11.27
C CYS A 53 -3.74 2.61 11.75
N ARG A 54 -4.35 3.69 11.23
CA ARG A 54 -5.73 4.09 11.59
C ARG A 54 -6.82 3.21 10.98
N LEU A 55 -6.48 2.25 10.12
CA LEU A 55 -7.43 1.27 9.58
C LEU A 55 -7.99 0.30 10.63
N GLY A 56 -7.40 0.22 11.82
CA GLY A 56 -7.92 -0.62 12.91
C GLY A 56 -7.89 -2.14 12.65
N GLN A 57 -7.23 -2.57 11.56
CA GLN A 57 -7.10 -3.98 11.16
C GLN A 57 -5.61 -4.37 11.10
N PRO A 58 -5.01 -4.88 12.18
CA PRO A 58 -3.56 -5.10 12.26
C PRO A 58 -2.98 -5.95 11.13
N ASP A 59 -3.63 -7.05 10.76
CA ASP A 59 -3.14 -7.93 9.69
C ASP A 59 -3.16 -7.23 8.32
N LEU A 60 -4.18 -6.42 8.06
CA LEU A 60 -4.24 -5.60 6.85
C LEU A 60 -3.15 -4.54 6.83
N VAL A 61 -2.92 -3.85 7.97
CA VAL A 61 -1.83 -2.87 8.08
C VAL A 61 -0.49 -3.51 7.76
N LEU A 62 -0.22 -4.68 8.34
CA LEU A 62 1.01 -5.43 8.09
C LEU A 62 1.14 -5.81 6.61
N ALA A 63 0.08 -6.35 5.99
CA ALA A 63 0.08 -6.71 4.57
C ALA A 63 0.34 -5.50 3.65
N LEU A 64 -0.22 -4.33 3.97
CA LEU A 64 0.02 -3.10 3.19
C LEU A 64 1.45 -2.57 3.34
N LEU A 65 2.04 -2.67 4.54
CA LEU A 65 3.45 -2.33 4.75
C LEU A 65 4.38 -3.28 4.01
N GLU A 66 4.08 -4.58 4.01
CA GLU A 66 4.81 -5.59 3.23
C GLU A 66 4.67 -5.35 1.72
N LEU A 67 3.49 -4.93 1.26
CA LEU A 67 3.24 -4.57 -0.13
C LEU A 67 4.12 -3.39 -0.60
N LYS A 68 4.21 -2.32 0.21
CA LYS A 68 5.10 -1.18 -0.09
C LYS A 68 6.56 -1.64 -0.22
N GLN A 69 7.00 -2.56 0.64
CA GLN A 69 8.36 -3.10 0.58
C GLN A 69 8.58 -3.98 -0.65
N TRP A 70 7.59 -4.81 -1.00
CA TRP A 70 7.62 -5.62 -2.22
C TRP A 70 7.70 -4.73 -3.47
N ALA A 71 7.00 -3.59 -3.50
CA ALA A 71 7.11 -2.61 -4.56
C ALA A 71 8.50 -1.95 -4.59
N GLN A 72 9.01 -1.51 -3.44
CA GLN A 72 10.33 -0.91 -3.33
C GLN A 72 11.46 -1.86 -3.74
N ALA A 73 11.34 -3.16 -3.44
CA ALA A 73 12.30 -4.19 -3.86
C ALA A 73 12.33 -4.39 -5.39
N GLN A 74 11.29 -3.92 -6.10
CA GLN A 74 11.23 -3.86 -7.55
C GLN A 74 11.55 -2.45 -8.08
N GLU A 75 12.10 -1.57 -7.25
CA GLU A 75 12.45 -0.18 -7.59
C GLU A 75 11.23 0.70 -7.94
N HIS A 76 10.06 0.41 -7.36
CA HIS A 76 8.84 1.20 -7.50
C HIS A 76 8.47 1.96 -6.23
N GLU A 77 8.09 3.23 -6.37
CA GLU A 77 7.38 3.95 -5.30
C GLU A 77 5.89 3.56 -5.35
N LEU A 78 5.38 3.05 -4.23
CA LEU A 78 3.96 2.72 -4.07
C LEU A 78 3.32 3.64 -3.02
N GLU A 79 2.42 4.50 -3.49
CA GLU A 79 1.53 5.26 -2.62
C GLU A 79 0.27 4.44 -2.33
N ILE A 80 -0.14 4.40 -1.06
CA ILE A 80 -1.35 3.70 -0.63
C ILE A 80 -2.28 4.71 0.00
N VAL A 81 -3.44 4.90 -0.61
CA VAL A 81 -4.49 5.80 -0.14
C VAL A 81 -5.68 4.97 0.33
N CYS A 82 -6.03 5.13 1.60
CA CYS A 82 -7.14 4.41 2.20
C CYS A 82 -8.27 5.35 2.62
N ALA A 83 -9.51 4.98 2.30
CA ALA A 83 -10.71 5.72 2.67
C ALA A 83 -11.74 4.81 3.35
N GLY A 84 -12.24 5.24 4.51
CA GLY A 84 -13.19 4.49 5.32
C GLY A 84 -12.54 3.42 6.19
N GLN A 85 -13.37 2.66 6.91
CA GLN A 85 -12.94 1.58 7.80
C GLN A 85 -13.33 0.23 7.19
N PRO A 86 -12.36 -0.62 6.81
CA PRO A 86 -12.66 -1.92 6.25
C PRO A 86 -13.30 -2.84 7.29
N GLN A 87 -14.32 -3.58 6.87
CA GLN A 87 -14.88 -4.65 7.71
C GLN A 87 -13.84 -5.78 7.89
N PRO A 88 -13.79 -6.46 9.05
CA PRO A 88 -12.76 -7.47 9.32
C PRO A 88 -12.67 -8.58 8.27
N ARG A 89 -13.81 -9.04 7.73
CA ARG A 89 -13.84 -10.10 6.71
C ARG A 89 -13.26 -9.65 5.37
N ALA A 90 -13.68 -8.48 4.89
CA ALA A 90 -13.13 -7.88 3.68
C ALA A 90 -11.63 -7.58 3.84
N ALA A 91 -11.19 -7.14 5.03
CA ALA A 91 -9.78 -6.94 5.34
C ALA A 91 -8.97 -8.25 5.22
N LEU A 92 -9.47 -9.35 5.79
CA LEU A 92 -8.82 -10.68 5.67
C LEU A 92 -8.77 -11.17 4.22
N ALA A 93 -9.84 -10.98 3.45
CA ALA A 93 -9.85 -11.30 2.03
C ALA A 93 -8.78 -10.50 1.25
N LEU A 94 -8.67 -9.19 1.54
CA LEU A 94 -7.64 -8.35 0.94
C LEU A 94 -6.23 -8.79 1.35
N VAL A 95 -6.01 -9.18 2.62
CA VAL A 95 -4.71 -9.73 3.07
C VAL A 95 -4.32 -10.94 2.23
N ALA A 96 -5.22 -11.92 2.07
CA ALA A 96 -4.94 -13.11 1.28
C ALA A 96 -4.64 -12.79 -0.20
N PHE A 97 -5.37 -11.84 -0.78
CA PHE A 97 -5.12 -11.35 -2.14
C PHE A 97 -3.73 -10.72 -2.27
N LEU A 98 -3.36 -9.82 -1.35
CA LEU A 98 -2.05 -9.14 -1.38
C LEU A 98 -0.89 -10.11 -1.16
N GLU A 99 -1.06 -11.11 -0.29
CA GLU A 99 -0.05 -12.15 -0.08
C GLU A 99 0.20 -12.97 -1.37
N GLY A 100 -0.88 -13.35 -2.08
CA GLY A 100 -0.75 -14.00 -3.39
C GLY A 100 -0.06 -13.12 -4.42
N LEU A 101 -0.39 -11.83 -4.44
CA LEU A 101 0.23 -10.85 -5.32
C LEU A 101 1.74 -10.69 -5.03
N CYS A 102 2.14 -10.58 -3.76
CA CYS A 102 3.56 -10.45 -3.40
C CYS A 102 4.39 -11.70 -3.78
N GLN A 103 3.76 -12.88 -3.86
CA GLN A 103 4.43 -14.13 -4.22
C GLN A 103 4.62 -14.31 -5.73
N GLN A 104 3.67 -13.83 -6.54
CA GLN A 104 3.58 -14.20 -7.97
C GLN A 104 3.50 -12.99 -8.91
N GLY A 105 3.11 -11.83 -8.40
CA GLY A 105 2.93 -10.60 -9.16
C GLY A 105 4.24 -9.94 -9.55
N ARG A 106 4.14 -9.02 -10.49
CA ARG A 106 5.20 -8.10 -10.88
C ARG A 106 4.61 -6.73 -11.17
N LEU A 107 5.31 -5.68 -10.79
CA LEU A 107 4.95 -4.32 -11.20
C LEU A 107 5.41 -4.06 -12.65
N PRO A 108 4.64 -3.28 -13.43
CA PRO A 108 5.08 -2.84 -14.74
C PRO A 108 6.26 -1.87 -14.57
N THR A 109 7.33 -2.07 -15.34
CA THR A 109 8.56 -1.27 -15.21
C THR A 109 8.35 0.21 -15.52
N GLY A 110 8.97 1.08 -14.71
CA GLY A 110 9.20 2.50 -15.04
C GLY A 110 8.15 3.49 -14.58
N GLU A 111 7.11 3.06 -13.86
CA GLU A 111 6.05 3.97 -13.38
C GLU A 111 5.81 3.79 -11.87
N ASP A 112 5.75 4.92 -11.16
CA ASP A 112 5.27 4.95 -9.78
C ASP A 112 3.81 4.53 -9.74
N SER A 113 3.45 3.83 -8.67
CA SER A 113 2.16 3.20 -8.53
C SER A 113 1.36 3.79 -7.39
N MET A 114 0.06 3.87 -7.59
CA MET A 114 -0.89 4.30 -6.58
C MET A 114 -1.98 3.24 -6.39
N LEU A 115 -2.12 2.79 -5.15
CA LEU A 115 -3.15 1.86 -4.70
C LEU A 115 -4.20 2.62 -3.88
N PHE A 116 -5.42 2.68 -4.40
CA PHE A 116 -6.57 3.22 -3.70
C PHE A 116 -7.40 2.09 -3.10
N LEU A 117 -7.65 2.16 -1.80
CA LEU A 117 -8.50 1.26 -1.04
C LEU A 117 -9.66 2.03 -0.43
N GLN A 118 -10.89 1.65 -0.76
CA GLN A 118 -12.09 2.30 -0.24
C GLN A 118 -13.06 1.27 0.33
N ALA A 119 -13.47 1.44 1.59
CA ALA A 119 -14.56 0.66 2.15
C ALA A 119 -15.86 0.91 1.35
N SER A 120 -16.51 -0.15 0.88
CA SER A 120 -17.70 -0.07 0.03
C SER A 120 -18.72 -1.13 0.44
N GLY A 121 -19.72 -0.72 1.23
CA GLY A 121 -20.73 -1.63 1.78
C GLY A 121 -20.10 -2.74 2.64
N PRO A 122 -20.35 -4.03 2.35
CA PRO A 122 -19.71 -5.14 3.05
C PRO A 122 -18.25 -5.37 2.62
N GLY A 123 -17.86 -4.90 1.43
CA GLY A 123 -16.55 -5.20 0.83
C GLY A 123 -15.58 -4.02 0.79
N LEU A 124 -14.55 -4.19 -0.04
CA LEU A 124 -13.52 -3.18 -0.33
C LEU A 124 -13.39 -2.97 -1.82
N ARG A 125 -13.33 -1.71 -2.24
CA ARG A 125 -13.00 -1.33 -3.60
C ARG A 125 -11.51 -1.02 -3.67
N LEU A 126 -10.83 -1.62 -4.62
CA LEU A 126 -9.40 -1.54 -4.87
C LEU A 126 -9.18 -1.01 -6.29
N SER A 127 -8.45 0.10 -6.44
CA SER A 127 -7.99 0.56 -7.74
C SER A 127 -6.48 0.74 -7.69
N TRP A 128 -5.76 0.24 -8.70
CA TRP A 128 -4.31 0.31 -8.76
C TRP A 128 -3.89 0.86 -10.12
N GLN A 129 -3.11 1.94 -10.13
CA GLN A 129 -2.63 2.59 -11.35
C GLN A 129 -1.12 2.88 -11.28
N PRO A 130 -0.32 2.38 -12.22
CA PRO A 130 -0.64 1.26 -13.13
C PRO A 130 -0.82 -0.05 -12.34
N ALA A 131 -1.72 -0.94 -12.80
CA ALA A 131 -1.95 -2.19 -12.10
C ALA A 131 -0.80 -3.20 -12.32
N PRO A 132 -0.54 -4.10 -11.36
CA PRO A 132 0.38 -5.22 -11.54
C PRO A 132 0.11 -6.06 -12.78
N VAL A 133 1.17 -6.66 -13.35
CA VAL A 133 1.07 -7.53 -14.53
C VAL A 133 0.13 -8.71 -14.23
N GLY A 134 -0.83 -8.95 -15.12
CA GLY A 134 -1.84 -10.00 -14.97
C GLY A 134 -3.13 -9.56 -14.27
N MET A 135 -3.18 -8.32 -13.76
CA MET A 135 -4.43 -7.69 -13.35
C MET A 135 -5.09 -7.00 -14.55
N GLU A 136 -6.42 -7.02 -14.58
CA GLU A 136 -7.22 -6.25 -15.52
C GLU A 136 -6.98 -4.75 -15.28
N THR A 137 -6.91 -3.99 -16.39
CA THR A 137 -6.62 -2.56 -16.39
C THR A 137 -7.68 -1.81 -17.20
N GLY A 138 -7.91 -0.55 -16.85
CA GLY A 138 -8.84 0.34 -17.55
C GLY A 138 -9.01 1.66 -16.81
N LEU A 139 -9.25 2.75 -17.55
CA LEU A 139 -9.56 4.07 -16.97
C LEU A 139 -10.74 3.94 -15.99
N ALA A 140 -10.49 4.12 -14.69
CA ALA A 140 -11.46 3.96 -13.59
C ALA A 140 -11.93 2.52 -13.27
N GLY A 141 -11.22 1.50 -13.75
CA GLY A 141 -11.42 0.11 -13.32
C GLY A 141 -11.04 -0.12 -11.86
N ALA A 142 -11.80 -0.95 -11.17
CA ALA A 142 -11.55 -1.31 -9.77
C ALA A 142 -11.90 -2.77 -9.52
N TYR A 143 -11.19 -3.41 -8.61
CA TYR A 143 -11.59 -4.68 -8.04
C TYR A 143 -12.46 -4.44 -6.82
N TYR A 144 -13.59 -5.13 -6.73
CA TYR A 144 -14.38 -5.25 -5.52
C TYR A 144 -14.04 -6.58 -4.84
N ILE A 145 -13.59 -6.48 -3.59
CA ILE A 145 -13.32 -7.62 -2.70
C ILE A 145 -14.52 -7.76 -1.78
N ALA A 146 -15.31 -8.81 -2.00
CA ALA A 146 -16.43 -9.15 -1.12
C ALA A 146 -15.94 -9.79 0.20
N GLU A 147 -16.81 -9.84 1.21
CA GLU A 147 -16.49 -10.45 2.51
C GLU A 147 -16.18 -11.95 2.44
N ASP A 148 -16.72 -12.64 1.44
CA ASP A 148 -16.47 -14.06 1.19
C ASP A 148 -15.15 -14.31 0.45
N GLY A 149 -14.41 -13.25 0.11
CA GLY A 149 -13.16 -13.32 -0.64
C GLY A 149 -13.32 -13.31 -2.14
N ALA A 150 -14.55 -13.19 -2.67
CA ALA A 150 -14.75 -13.05 -4.11
C ALA A 150 -14.12 -11.74 -4.61
N LEU A 151 -13.21 -11.88 -5.59
CA LEU A 151 -12.61 -10.76 -6.31
C LEU A 151 -13.41 -10.52 -7.59
N ILE A 152 -14.05 -9.36 -7.68
CA ILE A 152 -14.92 -8.99 -8.81
C ILE A 152 -14.31 -7.78 -9.50
N TRP A 153 -13.99 -7.89 -10.79
CA TRP A 153 -13.61 -6.71 -11.56
C TRP A 153 -14.85 -5.85 -11.89
N GLU A 154 -14.84 -4.60 -11.45
CA GLU A 154 -15.85 -3.60 -11.77
C GLU A 154 -15.43 -2.82 -13.02
N TYR A 155 -16.17 -3.03 -14.10
CA TYR A 155 -15.92 -2.35 -15.37
C TYR A 155 -16.32 -0.87 -15.30
N PRO A 156 -15.43 0.06 -15.69
CA PRO A 156 -15.77 1.49 -15.76
C PRO A 156 -16.81 1.70 -16.86
N GLY A 157 -18.04 2.08 -16.48
CA GLY A 157 -19.13 2.36 -17.42
C GLY A 157 -20.40 1.54 -17.23
N ARG A 158 -20.44 0.55 -16.33
CA ARG A 158 -21.73 0.11 -15.78
C ARG A 158 -22.12 1.07 -14.67
N ASP A 159 -22.66 2.22 -15.06
CA ASP A 159 -23.68 2.85 -14.23
C ASP A 159 -24.67 1.75 -13.86
N LYS A 160 -24.95 1.60 -12.56
CA LYS A 160 -26.10 0.82 -12.12
C LYS A 160 -27.35 1.58 -12.56
N SER A 161 -27.67 1.53 -13.85
CA SER A 161 -29.03 1.73 -14.32
C SER A 161 -29.83 0.49 -13.90
N VAL A 162 -30.11 0.41 -12.60
CA VAL A 162 -31.25 -0.33 -12.09
C VAL A 162 -32.13 0.71 -11.44
N SER A 163 -33.21 1.07 -12.13
CA SER A 163 -34.56 1.25 -11.59
C SER A 163 -35.48 1.84 -12.66
N GLY A 164 -36.38 1.02 -13.19
CA GLY A 164 -37.43 1.37 -14.14
C GLY A 164 -37.91 0.16 -14.91
#